data_AF-A0A397IJH1-F1
#
_entry.id   AF-A0A397IJH1-F1
#
_cell.length_a   1.000
_cell.length_b   1.000
_cell.length_c   1.000
_cell.angle_alpha   90.00
_cell.angle_beta   90.00
_cell.angle_gamma   90.00
#
_symmetry.space_group_name_H-M   'P 1'
#
loop_
_entity.id
_entity.type
_entity.pdbx_description
1 polymer ?
#
loop_
_entity_poly.entity_id
_entity_poly.type
_entity_poly.pdbx_seq_one_letter_code
_entity_poly.pdbx_strand_id
1 'polypeptide(L)' 'MRQRVKEGKPLYGESSLDDHIQQYASRFSRYAALNFVAYPVFNFVNHNYHGVDTSRYYEGIEEEKELETEEMTTD' A
#
# COMPACT_ATOMS: atom_id res chain seq x y z
N MET A 1 2.24 1.32 -6.83
CA MET A 1 1.03 1.80 -6.14
C MET A 1 -0.10 2.04 -7.12
N ARG A 2 0.04 2.94 -8.12
CA ARG A 2 -0.99 3.21 -9.13
C ARG A 2 -1.52 1.96 -9.85
N GLN A 3 -0.64 1.04 -10.25
CA GLN A 3 -1.07 -0.25 -10.84
C GLN A 3 -2.06 -1.03 -9.96
N ARG A 4 -1.82 -1.10 -8.65
CA ARG A 4 -2.72 -1.77 -7.71
C ARG A 4 -4.08 -1.06 -7.65
N VAL A 5 -4.08 0.27 -7.70
CA VAL A 5 -5.31 1.08 -7.77
C VAL A 5 -6.08 0.80 -9.07
N LYS A 6 -5.40 0.77 -10.21
CA LYS A 6 -6.00 0.41 -11.51
C LYS A 6 -6.68 -0.95 -11.46
N GLU A 7 -6.04 -1.91 -10.79
CA GLU A 7 -6.54 -3.27 -10.56
C GLU A 7 -7.59 -3.38 -9.43
N GLY A 8 -7.98 -2.28 -8.79
CA GLY A 8 -8.94 -2.28 -7.68
C GLY A 8 -8.41 -2.92 -6.38
N LYS A 9 -7.09 -3.12 -6.26
CA LYS A 9 -6.44 -3.76 -5.11
C LYS A 9 -6.06 -2.74 -4.03
N PRO A 10 -6.05 -3.14 -2.75
CA PRO A 10 -5.52 -2.29 -1.68
C PRO A 10 -4.07 -1.88 -1.92
N LEU A 11 -3.75 -0.62 -1.60
CA LEU A 11 -2.43 -0.02 -1.80
C LEU A 11 -1.30 -0.79 -1.13
N TYR A 12 -1.51 -1.21 0.12
CA TYR A 12 -0.50 -1.88 0.96
C TYR A 12 -0.71 -3.39 1.11
N GLY A 13 -1.49 -3.99 0.20
CA GLY A 13 -1.83 -5.41 0.27
C GLY A 13 -3.04 -5.69 1.17
N GLU A 14 -3.45 -6.96 1.18
CA GLU A 14 -4.55 -7.45 2.01
C GLU A 14 -4.01 -8.04 3.30
N SER A 15 -4.75 -7.85 4.39
CA SER A 15 -4.42 -8.37 5.71
C SER A 15 -5.52 -9.30 6.18
N SER A 16 -5.14 -10.43 6.76
CA SER A 16 -6.08 -11.33 7.42
C SER A 16 -6.40 -10.91 8.86
N LEU A 17 -5.81 -9.79 9.33
CA LEU A 17 -5.96 -9.29 10.69
C LEU A 17 -7.00 -8.17 10.75
N ASP A 18 -7.71 -8.07 11.86
CA ASP A 18 -8.61 -6.94 12.12
C ASP A 18 -7.85 -5.61 12.15
N ASP A 19 -8.55 -4.52 11.79
CA ASP A 19 -7.99 -3.16 11.72
C ASP A 19 -7.31 -2.73 13.02
N HIS A 20 -7.91 -3.04 14.17
CA HIS A 20 -7.33 -2.78 15.49
C HIS A 20 -5.95 -3.45 15.61
N ILE A 21 -5.81 -4.72 15.26
CA ILE A 21 -4.52 -5.44 15.35
C ILE A 21 -3.49 -4.85 14.37
N GLN A 22 -3.92 -4.43 13.18
CA GLN A 22 -3.06 -3.72 12.22
C GLN A 22 -2.52 -2.40 12.81
N GLN A 23 -3.33 -1.66 13.59
CA GLN A 23 -2.87 -0.46 14.30
C GLN A 23 -1.76 -0.79 15.31
N TYR A 24 -1.94 -1.83 16.12
CA TYR A 24 -0.89 -2.26 17.07
C TYR A 24 0.38 -2.70 16.35
N ALA A 25 0.25 -3.50 15.28
CA ALA A 25 1.39 -3.96 14.48
C ALA A 25 2.17 -2.78 13.86
N SER A 26 1.46 -1.76 13.35
CA SER A 26 2.09 -0.56 12.81
C SER A 26 2.89 0.18 13.87
N ARG A 27 2.37 0.34 15.09
CA ARG A 27 3.05 1.04 16.18
C ARG A 27 4.25 0.27 16.72
N PHE A 28 4.12 -1.05 16.83
CA PHE A 28 5.19 -1.93 17.30
C PHE A 28 6.39 -1.97 16.36
N SER A 29 6.13 -2.05 15.05
CA SER A 29 7.19 -2.13 14.04
C SER A 29 7.73 -0.77 13.59
N ARG A 30 7.01 0.33 13.86
CA ARG A 30 7.44 1.69 13.50
C ARG A 30 8.77 2.04 14.17
N TYR A 31 9.74 2.46 13.34
CA TYR A 31 11.11 2.79 13.74
C TYR A 31 11.93 1.66 14.35
N ALA A 32 11.46 0.40 14.30
CA ALA A 32 12.18 -0.70 14.93
C ALA A 32 13.57 -0.94 14.34
N ALA A 33 13.80 -0.53 13.09
CA ALA A 33 15.12 -0.53 12.45
C ALA A 33 16.19 0.24 13.22
N LEU A 34 15.82 1.26 14.01
CA LEU A 34 16.77 2.02 14.83
C LEU A 34 17.35 1.19 15.99
N ASN A 35 16.66 0.12 16.40
CA ASN A 35 17.09 -0.79 17.48
C ASN A 35 17.44 -2.19 16.96
N PHE A 36 17.74 -2.32 15.67
CA PHE A 36 17.88 -3.62 15.00
C PHE A 36 18.98 -4.51 15.61
N VAL A 37 20.06 -3.92 16.12
CA VAL A 37 21.17 -4.66 16.77
C VAL A 37 20.72 -5.31 18.08
N ALA A 38 19.76 -4.72 18.79
CA ALA A 38 19.23 -5.27 20.03
C ALA A 38 18.11 -6.28 19.78
N TYR A 39 17.17 -5.97 18.88
CA TYR A 39 16.05 -6.84 18.56
C TYR A 39 15.61 -6.67 17.10
N PRO A 40 15.78 -7.70 16.25
CA PRO A 40 15.47 -7.59 14.83
C PRO A 40 13.97 -7.75 14.58
N VAL A 41 13.23 -6.64 14.67
CA VAL A 41 11.80 -6.60 14.33
C VAL A 41 11.63 -6.24 12.86
N PHE A 42 10.83 -7.05 12.19
CA PHE A 42 10.34 -6.78 10.84
C PHE A 42 8.83 -6.55 10.87
N ASN A 43 8.34 -5.79 9.89
CA ASN A 43 6.91 -5.67 9.65
C ASN A 43 6.47 -6.72 8.63
N PHE A 44 5.57 -7.61 9.03
CA PHE A 44 4.93 -8.61 8.16
C PHE A 44 3.43 -8.37 7.98
N VAL A 45 2.89 -7.29 8.56
CA VAL A 45 1.47 -6.99 8.53
C VAL A 45 1.23 -5.92 7.48
N ASN A 46 0.43 -6.28 6.48
CA ASN A 46 -0.14 -5.30 5.55
C ASN A 46 -1.10 -4.41 6.35
N HIS A 47 -0.82 -3.12 6.43
CA HIS A 47 -1.63 -2.16 7.18
C HIS A 47 -1.67 -0.80 6.47
N ASN A 48 -2.70 0.02 6.70
CA ASN A 48 -2.81 1.33 6.03
C ASN A 48 -2.07 2.47 6.75
N TYR A 49 -1.46 2.24 7.92
CA TYR A 49 -0.87 3.27 8.78
C TYR A 49 0.58 3.65 8.42
N HIS A 50 0.82 4.07 7.17
CA HIS A 50 2.15 4.47 6.70
C HIS A 50 2.49 5.95 6.92
N GLY A 51 1.52 6.77 7.35
CA GLY A 51 1.74 8.18 7.67
C GLY A 51 2.04 9.07 6.46
N VAL A 52 1.59 8.66 5.27
CA VAL A 52 1.75 9.39 4.01
C VAL A 52 0.39 9.64 3.38
N ASP A 53 0.25 10.74 2.64
CA ASP A 53 -0.92 10.98 1.82
C ASP A 53 -0.95 10.02 0.63
N THR A 54 -2.02 9.23 0.55
CA THR A 54 -2.24 8.23 -0.49
C THR A 54 -3.16 8.71 -1.61
N SER A 55 -3.81 9.87 -1.48
CA SER A 55 -4.76 10.41 -2.46
C SER A 55 -4.15 10.55 -3.86
N ARG A 56 -2.89 11.02 -3.93
CA ARG A 56 -2.07 11.12 -5.16
C ARG A 56 -1.97 9.86 -6.01
N TYR A 57 -2.22 8.67 -5.45
CA TYR A 57 -2.18 7.42 -6.20
C TYR A 57 -3.49 7.12 -6.94
N TYR A 58 -4.56 7.88 -6.65
CA TYR A 58 -5.88 7.75 -7.27
C TYR A 58 -6.14 8.82 -8.34
N GLU A 59 -5.40 9.92 -8.30
CA GLU A 59 -5.52 11.02 -9.27
C GLU A 59 -5.18 10.57 -10.70
N GLY A 60 -6.07 10.83 -11.66
CA GLY A 60 -5.85 10.53 -13.09
C GLY A 60 -5.88 9.05 -13.45
N ILE A 61 -6.32 8.16 -12.55
CA ILE A 61 -6.32 6.71 -12.80
C ILE A 61 -7.28 6.30 -13.92
N GLU A 62 -8.45 6.93 -13.99
CA GLU A 62 -9.44 6.61 -15.03
C GLU A 62 -8.95 7.07 -16.41
N GLU A 63 -8.40 8.28 -16.52
CA GLU A 63 -7.78 8.79 -17.75
C GLU A 63 -6.64 7.88 -18.23
N GLU A 64 -5.77 7.43 -17.33
CA GLU A 64 -4.69 6.50 -17.68
C GLU A 64 -5.20 5.13 -18.16
N LYS A 65 -6.32 4.62 -17.63
CA LYS A 65 -6.91 3.36 -18.09
C LYS A 65 -7.48 3.51 -19.50
N GLU A 66 -8.15 4.62 -19.78
CA GLU A 66 -8.73 4.91 -21.09
C GLU A 66 -7.64 4.94 -22.17
N LEU A 67 -6.54 5.66 -21.93
CA LEU A 67 -5.40 5.72 -22.85
C LEU A 67 -4.77 4.35 -23.11
N GLU A 68 -4.58 3.52 -22.08
CA GLU A 68 -4.06 2.15 -22.23
C GLU A 68 -5.00 1.26 -23.06
N THR A 69 -6.32 1.43 -22.91
CA THR A 69 -7.30 0.70 -23.73
C THR A 69 -7.33 1.16 -25.19
N GLU A 70 -7.15 2.46 -25.45
CA GLU A 70 -7.05 3.01 -26.81
C GLU A 70 -5.79 2.50 -27.52
N GLU A 71 -4.63 2.48 -26.85
CA GLU A 71 -3.40 1.89 -27.40
C GLU A 71 -3.58 0.39 -27.70
N MET A 72 -4.22 -0.37 -26.82
CA MET A 72 -4.46 -1.82 -27.04
C MET A 72 -5.45 -2.15 -28.16
N THR A 73 -6.28 -1.20 -28.60
CA THR A 73 -7.32 -1.42 -29.63
C THR A 73 -6.93 -0.92 -31.02
N THR A 74 -5.75 -0.29 -31.13
CA THR A 74 -5.24 0.31 -32.38
C THR A 74 -4.12 -0.51 -33.06
N ASP A 75 -3.79 -1.69 -32.53
CA ASP A 75 -2.95 -2.75 -33.15
C ASP A 75 -3.81 -3.88 -33.76
#